data_AF-A0A2V6FZZ4-F1
#
_entry.id   AF-A0A2V6FZZ4-F1
#
_cell.length_a   1.000
_cell.length_b   1.000
_cell.length_c   1.000
_cell.angle_alpha   90.00
_cell.angle_beta   90.00
_cell.angle_gamma   90.00
#
_symmetry.space_group_name_H-M   'P 1'
#
loop_
_entity.id
_entity.type
_entity.pdbx_description
1 polymer ?
#
loop_
_entity_poly.entity_id
_entity_poly.type
_entity_poly.pdbx_seq_one_letter_code
_entity_poly.pdbx_strand_id
1 'polypeptide(L)'
;MVAAATCVAFFVGCATAPQTARGPEYGPAASMMREARSSSVPVEKRAADYLQAAAMTAPLLDSGAQETPARDTYNAACGELTVLLRTSQGGQLWNHPLTIAGNNQTYHLRLEPASNAVWAPNYFTTFELEQQVKEKLIRKENIQQGVGGALVGVRILNPPEKFAPPRGIAAAVTATLDFHGKDATLALRRPAKQPTATVEGKVRPLAVNYSAPISYYKPPSNLALKGLIGGFEGTHYPARIGLYFMQPYDPERIPLVFVHGLFSTPFTWVQTINGLQADPEIRKHYQFWVFAYPTGYPILYSAFRLRQALAKVDQVYPNHKPYVMVGHSMGGMLTHDQVITVTKAMWEKKMGETAKVIFDQQPKDRLSLSVLRIAVAIWPAADWVKLRSA
;
A
#
# COMPACT_ATOMS: atom_id res chain seq x y z
N MET A 1 -23.30 25.05 50.91
CA MET A 1 -22.66 25.42 49.63
C MET A 1 -21.21 24.97 49.69
N VAL A 2 -20.88 23.84 49.05
CA VAL A 2 -19.53 23.29 49.00
C VAL A 2 -18.89 23.79 47.71
N ALA A 3 -17.85 24.60 47.82
CA ALA A 3 -17.08 25.10 46.67
C ALA A 3 -16.11 24.01 46.20
N ALA A 4 -16.36 23.45 45.03
CA ALA A 4 -15.46 22.51 44.36
C ALA A 4 -14.40 23.30 43.58
N ALA A 5 -13.15 23.23 44.01
CA ALA A 5 -12.00 23.73 43.26
C ALA A 5 -11.68 22.75 42.12
N THR A 6 -11.96 23.17 40.88
CA THR A 6 -11.65 22.40 39.67
C THR A 6 -10.19 22.63 39.29
N CYS A 7 -9.32 21.65 39.58
CA CYS A 7 -7.97 21.61 39.01
C CYS A 7 -8.05 21.19 37.54
N VAL A 8 -7.78 22.11 36.62
CA VAL A 8 -7.60 21.82 35.20
C VAL A 8 -6.16 21.36 34.98
N ALA A 9 -5.96 20.05 34.80
CA ALA A 9 -4.67 19.50 34.38
C ALA A 9 -4.52 19.67 32.86
N PHE A 10 -3.61 20.54 32.43
CA PHE A 10 -3.14 20.59 31.05
C PHE A 10 -2.24 19.38 30.77
N PHE A 11 -2.77 18.38 30.06
CA PHE A 11 -1.93 17.33 29.50
C PHE A 11 -1.25 17.85 28.22
N VAL A 12 -0.01 18.31 28.37
CA VAL A 12 0.91 18.47 27.23
C VAL A 12 1.31 17.07 26.79
N GLY A 13 0.64 16.55 25.76
CA GLY A 13 0.96 15.27 25.14
C GLY A 13 2.25 15.36 24.34
N CYS A 14 3.40 15.19 24.97
CA CYS A 14 4.64 14.84 24.29
C CYS A 14 4.48 13.41 23.73
N ALA A 15 4.18 13.30 22.44
CA ALA A 15 4.23 12.03 21.73
C ALA A 15 5.70 11.63 21.54
N THR A 16 6.33 11.07 22.57
CA THR A 16 7.57 10.31 22.42
C THR A 16 7.24 9.01 21.71
N ALA A 17 7.63 8.91 20.43
CA ALA A 17 7.63 7.64 19.73
C ALA A 17 8.51 6.64 20.52
N PRO A 18 8.06 5.37 20.68
CA PRO A 18 8.80 4.40 21.47
C PRO A 18 10.20 4.16 20.87
N GLN A 19 11.24 4.33 21.69
CA GLN A 19 12.64 4.12 21.35
C GLN A 19 12.98 2.65 21.00
N THR A 20 12.06 1.71 21.22
CA THR A 20 12.29 0.25 21.15
C THR A 20 12.22 -0.36 19.75
N ALA A 21 11.86 0.43 18.72
CA ALA A 21 11.76 -0.06 17.33
C ALA A 21 12.95 0.35 16.43
N ARG A 22 14.02 0.88 17.01
CA ARG A 22 15.12 1.49 16.25
C ARG A 22 16.41 0.69 16.47
N GLY A 23 17.01 0.24 15.37
CA GLY A 23 18.29 -0.47 15.38
C GLY A 23 19.42 0.39 15.98
N PRO A 24 20.59 -0.20 16.23
CA PRO A 24 21.74 0.53 16.77
C PRO A 24 22.13 1.71 15.85
N GLU A 25 22.43 2.87 16.43
CA GLU A 25 22.86 4.05 15.66
C GLU A 25 24.39 4.10 15.51
N TYR A 26 24.86 4.63 14.39
CA TYR A 26 26.27 4.91 14.18
C TYR A 26 26.68 6.08 15.08
N GLY A 27 27.49 5.79 16.12
CA GLY A 27 27.85 6.74 17.18
C GLY A 27 28.21 8.15 16.69
N PRO A 28 29.06 8.32 15.66
CA PRO A 28 29.41 9.64 15.13
C PRO A 28 28.24 10.47 14.56
N ALA A 29 27.13 9.83 14.18
CA ALA A 29 25.94 10.50 13.63
C ALA A 29 24.76 10.58 14.64
N ALA A 30 24.89 9.98 15.83
CA ALA A 30 23.78 9.84 16.78
C ALA A 30 23.23 11.19 17.30
N SER A 31 24.12 12.15 17.62
CA SER A 31 23.70 13.49 18.07
C SER A 31 22.90 14.23 17.00
N MET A 32 23.33 14.11 15.75
CA MET A 32 22.72 14.71 14.57
C MET A 32 21.37 14.08 14.25
N MET A 33 21.25 12.75 14.29
CA MET A 33 19.95 12.08 14.15
C MET A 33 18.97 12.50 15.25
N ARG A 34 19.45 12.68 16.48
CA ARG A 34 18.63 13.19 17.59
C ARG A 34 18.14 14.62 17.35
N GLU A 35 19.01 15.52 16.87
CA GLU A 35 18.62 16.88 16.49
C GLU A 35 17.62 16.89 15.33
N ALA A 36 17.88 16.13 14.27
CA ALA A 36 17.02 15.99 13.10
C ALA A 36 15.59 15.52 13.44
N ARG A 37 15.45 14.71 14.48
CA ARG A 37 14.16 14.20 14.96
C ARG A 37 13.42 15.15 15.89
N SER A 38 14.09 16.14 16.46
CA SER A 38 13.47 17.07 17.40
C SER A 38 12.54 18.03 16.68
N SER A 39 11.27 18.09 17.08
CA SER A 39 10.30 19.04 16.53
C SER A 39 10.57 20.49 16.93
N SER A 40 11.46 20.74 17.91
CA SER A 40 11.88 22.09 18.30
C SER A 40 12.93 22.70 17.37
N VAL A 41 13.55 21.89 16.50
CA VAL A 41 14.58 22.34 15.56
C VAL A 41 13.91 22.79 14.25
N PRO A 42 14.36 23.90 13.62
CA PRO A 42 13.85 24.32 12.31
C PRO A 42 13.96 23.24 11.24
N VAL A 43 12.99 23.18 10.33
CA VAL A 43 12.86 22.10 9.34
C VAL A 43 14.10 22.00 8.44
N GLU A 44 14.65 23.12 8.01
CA GLU A 44 15.83 23.20 7.14
C GLU A 44 17.06 22.61 7.84
N LYS A 45 17.25 22.93 9.13
CA LYS A 45 18.33 22.35 9.93
C LYS A 45 18.13 20.85 10.11
N ARG A 46 16.91 20.40 10.40
CA ARG A 46 16.60 18.95 10.51
C ARG A 46 16.86 18.22 9.20
N ALA A 47 16.53 18.82 8.06
CA ALA A 47 16.82 18.27 6.75
C ALA A 47 18.33 18.19 6.48
N ALA A 48 19.09 19.22 6.86
CA ALA A 48 20.55 19.23 6.77
C ALA A 48 21.19 18.13 7.63
N ASP A 49 20.68 17.93 8.85
CA ASP A 49 21.17 16.92 9.78
C ASP A 49 20.90 15.49 9.25
N TYR A 50 19.72 15.22 8.67
CA TYR A 50 19.49 13.93 7.99
C TYR A 50 20.42 13.72 6.78
N LEU A 51 20.61 14.75 5.94
CA LEU A 51 21.52 14.66 4.79
C LEU A 51 22.95 14.38 5.22
N GLN A 52 23.42 15.05 6.27
CA GLN A 52 24.76 14.85 6.80
C GLN A 52 24.92 13.46 7.45
N ALA A 53 23.92 12.97 8.19
CA ALA A 53 23.95 11.62 8.76
C ALA A 53 24.01 10.54 7.65
N ALA A 54 23.21 10.71 6.59
CA ALA A 54 23.25 9.84 5.43
C ALA A 54 24.61 9.92 4.70
N ALA A 55 25.15 11.12 4.47
CA ALA A 55 26.45 11.30 3.82
C ALA A 55 27.61 10.68 4.61
N MET A 56 27.58 10.75 5.94
CA MET A 56 28.60 10.14 6.81
C MET A 56 28.56 8.61 6.78
N THR A 57 27.40 8.02 6.53
CA THR A 57 27.18 6.57 6.62
C THR A 57 27.13 5.88 5.27
N ALA A 58 26.84 6.60 4.18
CA ALA A 58 26.79 6.05 2.83
C ALA A 58 28.09 5.32 2.41
N PRO A 59 29.30 5.86 2.66
CA PRO A 59 30.56 5.17 2.32
C PRO A 59 30.80 3.90 3.14
N LEU A 60 30.15 3.78 4.30
CA LEU A 60 30.26 2.65 5.22
C LEU A 60 29.24 1.54 4.92
N LEU A 61 28.37 1.74 3.93
CA LEU A 61 27.40 0.73 3.51
C LEU A 61 28.13 -0.50 2.93
N ASP A 62 27.98 -1.62 3.64
CA ASP A 62 28.45 -2.90 3.16
C ASP A 62 27.72 -3.35 1.88
N SER A 63 28.20 -4.44 1.28
CA SER A 63 27.54 -5.10 0.14
C SER A 63 26.54 -6.18 0.58
N GLY A 64 26.26 -6.29 1.88
CA GLY A 64 25.69 -7.48 2.51
C GLY A 64 24.27 -7.31 3.04
N ALA A 65 23.72 -8.41 3.57
CA ALA A 65 22.41 -8.45 4.18
C ALA A 65 22.43 -8.10 5.69
N GLN A 66 23.61 -7.99 6.31
CA GLN A 66 23.76 -7.83 7.76
C GLN A 66 23.46 -6.40 8.22
N GLU A 67 22.68 -6.27 9.29
CA GLU A 67 22.42 -4.97 9.93
C GLU A 67 23.71 -4.43 10.53
N THR A 68 24.02 -3.17 10.21
CA THR A 68 25.13 -2.43 10.79
C THR A 68 24.62 -1.08 11.27
N PRO A 69 25.20 -0.50 12.33
CA PRO A 69 24.75 0.81 12.81
C PRO A 69 24.81 1.91 11.74
N ALA A 70 25.77 1.83 10.82
CA ALA A 70 25.86 2.73 9.68
C ALA A 70 24.69 2.56 8.70
N ARG A 71 24.33 1.32 8.34
CA ARG A 71 23.18 1.05 7.46
C ARG A 71 21.86 1.51 8.08
N ASP A 72 21.65 1.22 9.35
CA ASP A 72 20.42 1.60 10.05
C ASP A 72 20.29 3.13 10.13
N THR A 73 21.39 3.83 10.40
CA THR A 73 21.46 5.29 10.39
C THR A 73 21.18 5.86 8.99
N TYR A 74 21.80 5.31 7.95
CA TYR A 74 21.56 5.72 6.56
C TYR A 74 20.09 5.52 6.16
N ASN A 75 19.52 4.35 6.45
CA ASN A 75 18.14 4.00 6.14
C ASN A 75 17.16 4.93 6.86
N ALA A 76 17.38 5.15 8.16
CA ALA A 76 16.58 6.07 8.96
C ALA A 76 16.65 7.50 8.40
N ALA A 77 17.86 8.00 8.10
CA ALA A 77 18.04 9.33 7.54
C ALA A 77 17.32 9.50 6.20
N CYS A 78 17.42 8.53 5.29
CA CYS A 78 16.73 8.57 3.99
C CYS A 78 15.20 8.61 4.15
N GLY A 79 14.64 7.72 4.98
CA GLY A 79 13.20 7.60 5.18
C GLY A 79 12.62 8.80 5.91
N GLU A 80 13.24 9.21 7.01
CA GLU A 80 12.79 10.33 7.83
C GLU A 80 12.93 11.68 7.12
N LEU A 81 14.01 11.88 6.33
CA LEU A 81 14.14 13.06 5.45
C LEU A 81 13.00 13.11 4.43
N THR A 82 12.68 11.98 3.79
CA THR A 82 11.61 11.90 2.79
C THR A 82 10.27 12.33 3.37
N VAL A 83 9.93 11.81 4.57
CA VAL A 83 8.71 12.19 5.28
C VAL A 83 8.75 13.67 5.68
N LEU A 84 9.87 14.15 6.23
CA LEU A 84 10.04 15.55 6.64
C LEU A 84 9.80 16.52 5.47
N LEU A 85 10.50 16.32 4.35
CA LEU A 85 10.40 17.19 3.17
C LEU A 85 8.99 17.17 2.56
N ARG A 86 8.33 16.01 2.54
CA ARG A 86 6.98 15.90 1.99
C ARG A 86 5.92 16.59 2.84
N THR A 87 6.07 16.53 4.17
CA THR A 87 5.01 16.95 5.11
C THR A 87 5.18 18.36 5.65
N SER A 88 6.40 18.91 5.61
CA SER A 88 6.68 20.22 6.18
C SER A 88 6.24 21.37 5.28
N GLN A 89 5.89 22.51 5.89
CA GLN A 89 5.58 23.76 5.19
C GLN A 89 4.54 23.60 4.06
N GLY A 90 3.54 22.72 4.23
CA GLY A 90 2.53 22.47 3.19
C GLY A 90 3.07 21.80 1.92
N GLY A 91 4.23 21.14 1.98
CA GLY A 91 4.88 20.50 0.83
C GLY A 91 5.80 21.43 0.03
N GLN A 92 6.09 22.64 0.53
CA GLN A 92 7.00 23.61 -0.10
C GLN A 92 8.46 23.14 -0.17
N LEU A 93 8.83 22.05 0.50
CA LEU A 93 10.17 21.46 0.43
C LEU A 93 10.19 20.18 -0.44
N TRP A 94 9.22 20.02 -1.33
CA TRP A 94 9.05 18.79 -2.10
C TRP A 94 9.00 19.03 -3.61
N ASN A 95 9.55 18.09 -4.38
CA ASN A 95 9.44 18.04 -5.85
C ASN A 95 10.05 19.24 -6.60
N HIS A 96 11.16 19.79 -6.09
CA HIS A 96 12.02 20.75 -6.80
C HIS A 96 13.43 20.75 -6.17
N PRO A 97 14.46 21.29 -6.84
CA PRO A 97 15.79 21.42 -6.27
C PRO A 97 15.79 22.32 -5.02
N LEU A 98 16.52 21.93 -4.00
CA LEU A 98 16.66 22.65 -2.74
C LEU A 98 18.13 22.91 -2.41
N THR A 99 18.42 24.08 -1.85
CA THR A 99 19.70 24.38 -1.21
C THR A 99 19.47 24.39 0.29
N ILE A 100 20.03 23.41 0.99
CA ILE A 100 19.79 23.17 2.42
C ILE A 100 21.09 23.47 3.17
N ALA A 101 21.10 24.57 3.92
CA ALA A 101 22.24 24.97 4.74
C ALA A 101 22.18 24.29 6.11
N GLY A 102 23.20 23.50 6.43
CA GLY A 102 23.48 23.00 7.78
C GLY A 102 24.52 23.87 8.49
N ASN A 103 24.87 23.50 9.72
CA ASN A 103 25.80 24.28 10.55
C ASN A 103 27.19 24.42 9.91
N ASN A 104 27.67 23.36 9.23
CA ASN A 104 29.05 23.30 8.71
C ASN A 104 29.11 23.08 7.20
N GLN A 105 27.99 22.75 6.55
CA GLN A 105 27.94 22.38 5.13
C GLN A 105 26.59 22.72 4.52
N THR A 106 26.59 23.06 3.24
CA THR A 106 25.38 23.25 2.43
C THR A 106 25.25 22.10 1.45
N TYR A 107 24.05 21.52 1.35
CA TYR A 107 23.72 20.48 0.38
C TYR A 107 22.81 21.03 -0.71
N HIS A 108 23.03 20.60 -1.95
CA HIS A 108 22.11 20.82 -3.06
C HIS A 108 21.33 19.53 -3.31
N LEU A 109 20.10 19.48 -2.83
CA LEU A 109 19.24 18.31 -2.94
C LEU A 109 18.39 18.38 -4.20
N ARG A 110 18.38 17.31 -4.98
CA ARG A 110 17.45 17.08 -6.09
C ARG A 110 16.75 15.74 -5.95
N LEU A 111 15.60 15.59 -6.60
CA LEU A 111 14.89 14.32 -6.67
C LEU A 111 15.17 13.63 -8.00
N GLU A 112 15.42 12.32 -7.97
CA GLU A 112 15.63 11.53 -9.20
C GLU A 112 14.32 11.51 -10.02
N PRO A 113 14.39 11.79 -11.34
CA PRO A 113 13.23 11.72 -12.22
C PRO A 113 12.61 10.32 -12.30
N ALA A 114 11.35 10.26 -12.75
CA ALA A 114 10.63 9.01 -12.91
C ALA A 114 11.33 8.06 -13.91
N SER A 115 11.36 6.77 -13.58
CA SER A 115 11.81 5.71 -14.48
C SER A 115 11.05 4.41 -14.18
N ASN A 116 11.39 3.30 -14.85
CA ASN A 116 10.79 2.01 -14.49
C ASN A 116 11.11 1.61 -13.03
N ALA A 117 12.28 2.02 -12.52
CA ALA A 117 12.81 1.68 -11.20
C ALA A 117 12.52 2.73 -10.13
N VAL A 118 12.14 3.94 -10.53
CA VAL A 118 11.97 5.10 -9.64
C VAL A 118 10.59 5.71 -9.83
N TRP A 119 9.85 5.85 -8.74
CA TRP A 119 8.56 6.55 -8.75
C TRP A 119 8.76 8.03 -9.12
N ALA A 120 7.82 8.59 -9.88
CA ALA A 120 7.79 10.04 -10.07
C ALA A 120 7.71 10.72 -8.69
N PRO A 121 8.50 11.78 -8.41
CA PRO A 121 8.52 12.40 -7.09
C PRO A 121 7.15 12.91 -6.58
N ASN A 122 6.25 13.27 -7.49
CA ASN A 122 4.88 13.71 -7.19
C ASN A 122 3.82 12.60 -7.33
N TYR A 123 4.22 11.34 -7.50
CA TYR A 123 3.27 10.23 -7.65
C TYR A 123 2.45 10.00 -6.35
N PHE A 124 3.13 9.98 -5.20
CA PHE A 124 2.48 9.82 -3.90
C PHE A 124 2.18 11.17 -3.27
N THR A 125 1.05 11.24 -2.57
CA THR A 125 0.63 12.46 -1.88
C THR A 125 1.13 12.51 -0.44
N THR A 126 1.46 11.37 0.16
CA THR A 126 2.06 11.27 1.50
C THR A 126 2.94 10.03 1.61
N PHE A 127 3.81 10.00 2.62
CA PHE A 127 4.63 8.85 3.00
C PHE A 127 4.47 8.58 4.50
N GLU A 128 4.46 7.30 4.87
CA GLU A 128 4.58 6.84 6.26
C GLU A 128 5.84 5.97 6.39
N LEU A 129 6.54 6.07 7.52
CA LEU A 129 7.60 5.12 7.86
C LEU A 129 6.96 3.73 8.07
N GLU A 130 7.60 2.67 7.58
CA GLU A 130 7.05 1.32 7.75
C GLU A 130 6.82 0.94 9.22
N GLN A 131 7.68 1.42 10.14
CA GLN A 131 7.57 1.12 11.57
C GLN A 131 6.34 1.79 12.23
N GLN A 132 5.73 2.77 11.57
CA GLN A 132 4.51 3.42 12.04
C GLN A 132 3.24 2.65 11.62
N VAL A 133 3.35 1.74 10.67
CA VAL A 133 2.24 0.94 10.17
C VAL A 133 2.06 -0.31 11.04
N LYS A 134 0.88 -0.45 11.65
CA LYS A 134 0.56 -1.58 12.53
C LYS A 134 0.04 -2.77 11.74
N GLU A 135 0.82 -3.84 11.63
CA GLU A 135 0.50 -5.03 10.83
C GLU A 135 -0.40 -6.06 11.53
N LYS A 136 -1.53 -5.62 12.10
CA LYS A 136 -2.35 -6.45 13.02
C LYS A 136 -2.91 -7.75 12.44
N LEU A 137 -3.05 -7.85 11.11
CA LEU A 137 -3.62 -9.01 10.42
C LEU A 137 -2.54 -9.90 9.80
N ILE A 138 -1.27 -9.56 9.96
CA ILE A 138 -0.13 -10.26 9.38
C ILE A 138 0.49 -11.14 10.47
N ARG A 139 0.61 -12.45 10.20
CA ARG A 139 1.32 -13.38 11.11
C ARG A 139 2.83 -13.41 10.90
N LYS A 140 3.27 -13.17 9.65
CA LYS A 140 4.67 -13.18 9.24
C LYS A 140 4.90 -12.04 8.26
N GLU A 141 5.76 -11.11 8.65
CA GLU A 141 6.12 -9.95 7.83
C GLU A 141 7.04 -10.38 6.68
N ASN A 142 6.89 -9.72 5.54
CA ASN A 142 7.72 -9.91 4.35
C ASN A 142 8.67 -8.74 4.21
N ILE A 143 9.78 -8.83 4.92
CA ILE A 143 10.81 -7.79 4.95
C ILE A 143 12.02 -8.29 4.17
N GLN A 144 12.51 -7.46 3.26
CA GLN A 144 13.80 -7.63 2.63
C GLN A 144 14.78 -6.66 3.28
N GLN A 145 15.86 -7.21 3.82
CA GLN A 145 16.96 -6.43 4.38
C GLN A 145 17.78 -5.79 3.25
N GLY A 146 18.23 -4.55 3.46
CA GLY A 146 19.00 -3.83 2.45
C GLY A 146 19.20 -2.35 2.77
N VAL A 147 19.47 -1.58 1.72
CA VAL A 147 19.82 -0.16 1.79
C VAL A 147 18.62 0.72 1.41
N GLY A 148 18.52 1.86 2.10
CA GLY A 148 17.50 2.88 1.91
C GLY A 148 16.41 2.87 2.98
N GLY A 149 15.75 4.01 3.15
CA GLY A 149 14.64 4.16 4.08
C GLY A 149 13.37 3.54 3.51
N ALA A 150 12.91 2.45 4.12
CA ALA A 150 11.69 1.78 3.70
C ALA A 150 10.43 2.55 4.17
N LEU A 151 9.51 2.75 3.24
CA LEU A 151 8.35 3.64 3.36
C LEU A 151 7.10 2.99 2.77
N VAL A 152 5.94 3.44 3.25
CA VAL A 152 4.67 3.29 2.56
C VAL A 152 4.32 4.61 1.87
N GLY A 153 4.39 4.63 0.55
CA GLY A 153 3.87 5.75 -0.26
C GLY A 153 2.38 5.60 -0.45
N VAL A 154 1.61 6.65 -0.19
CA VAL A 154 0.15 6.65 -0.33
C VAL A 154 -0.30 7.76 -1.27
N ARG A 155 -1.09 7.38 -2.27
CA ARG A 155 -1.68 8.29 -3.26
C ARG A 155 -3.16 8.49 -2.97
N ILE A 156 -3.52 9.71 -2.56
CA ILE A 156 -4.87 10.13 -2.20
C ILE A 156 -5.23 11.34 -3.08
N LEU A 157 -6.20 11.17 -3.98
CA LEU A 157 -6.63 12.24 -4.89
C LEU A 157 -8.05 12.71 -4.56
N ASN A 158 -8.35 13.95 -4.96
CA ASN A 158 -9.70 14.51 -4.94
C ASN A 158 -10.04 15.09 -6.33
N PRO A 159 -11.00 14.51 -7.08
CA PRO A 159 -11.77 13.32 -6.75
C PRO A 159 -10.88 12.05 -6.66
N PRO A 160 -11.29 10.99 -5.92
CA PRO A 160 -10.54 9.75 -5.86
C PRO A 160 -10.34 9.12 -7.23
N GLU A 161 -9.15 8.57 -7.48
CA GLU A 161 -8.91 7.83 -8.72
C GLU A 161 -9.79 6.56 -8.79
N LYS A 162 -10.03 6.10 -10.02
CA LYS A 162 -10.89 4.94 -10.25
C LYS A 162 -10.29 3.72 -9.55
N PHE A 163 -11.14 2.94 -8.88
CA PHE A 163 -10.77 1.72 -8.14
C PHE A 163 -9.84 1.94 -6.93
N ALA A 164 -9.55 3.20 -6.54
CA ALA A 164 -8.82 3.43 -5.30
C ALA A 164 -9.67 3.04 -4.08
N PRO A 165 -9.07 2.39 -3.07
CA PRO A 165 -9.65 2.30 -1.74
C PRO A 165 -9.95 3.71 -1.19
N PRO A 166 -10.90 3.88 -0.25
CA PRO A 166 -11.21 5.18 0.33
C PRO A 166 -10.02 5.91 0.98
N ARG A 167 -8.99 5.17 1.40
CA ARG A 167 -7.75 5.72 1.96
C ARG A 167 -6.63 5.93 0.93
N GLY A 168 -6.95 5.83 -0.36
CA GLY A 168 -5.97 5.92 -1.45
C GLY A 168 -5.27 4.60 -1.76
N ILE A 169 -4.39 4.66 -2.75
CA ILE A 169 -3.59 3.52 -3.19
C ILE A 169 -2.22 3.57 -2.51
N ALA A 170 -1.88 2.53 -1.78
CA ALA A 170 -0.60 2.39 -1.08
C ALA A 170 0.38 1.52 -1.88
N ALA A 171 1.68 1.79 -1.74
CA ALA A 171 2.75 0.96 -2.29
C ALA A 171 4.00 1.01 -1.41
N ALA A 172 4.82 -0.04 -1.49
CA ALA A 172 6.15 -0.05 -0.90
C ALA A 172 7.07 0.87 -1.71
N VAL A 173 7.82 1.71 -0.99
CA VAL A 173 8.79 2.66 -1.53
C VAL A 173 10.06 2.56 -0.71
N THR A 174 11.22 2.64 -1.36
CA THR A 174 12.50 2.75 -0.66
C THR A 174 13.17 4.07 -1.05
N ALA A 175 13.39 4.95 -0.09
CA ALA A 175 14.12 6.19 -0.28
C ALA A 175 15.64 5.93 -0.24
N THR A 176 16.39 6.35 -1.25
CA THR A 176 17.86 6.29 -1.24
C THR A 176 18.44 7.68 -1.52
N LEU A 177 19.60 7.97 -0.92
CA LEU A 177 20.39 9.17 -1.17
C LEU A 177 21.74 8.79 -1.80
N ASP A 178 22.05 9.41 -2.94
CA ASP A 178 23.38 9.34 -3.56
C ASP A 178 24.07 10.70 -3.47
N PHE A 179 25.37 10.70 -3.14
CA PHE A 179 26.15 11.91 -2.92
C PHE A 179 27.28 12.09 -3.94
N HIS A 180 27.38 13.27 -4.53
CA HIS A 180 28.53 13.75 -5.28
C HIS A 180 29.03 15.04 -4.66
N GLY A 181 29.95 14.92 -3.69
CA GLY A 181 30.40 16.06 -2.90
C GLY A 181 29.28 16.62 -2.01
N LYS A 182 28.68 17.74 -2.43
CA LYS A 182 27.54 18.38 -1.76
C LYS A 182 26.22 18.25 -2.52
N ASP A 183 26.27 17.71 -3.73
CA ASP A 183 25.07 17.40 -4.49
C ASP A 183 24.51 16.07 -3.98
N ALA A 184 23.27 16.11 -3.49
CA ALA A 184 22.54 14.95 -3.00
C ALA A 184 21.37 14.64 -3.94
N THR A 185 21.18 13.38 -4.30
CA THR A 185 20.05 12.93 -5.11
C THR A 185 19.19 11.98 -4.31
N LEU A 186 17.95 12.39 -4.00
CA LEU A 186 16.94 11.55 -3.37
C LEU A 186 16.14 10.79 -4.43
N ALA A 187 16.12 9.46 -4.34
CA ALA A 187 15.36 8.61 -5.24
C ALA A 187 14.29 7.81 -4.50
N LEU A 188 13.07 7.78 -5.06
CA LEU A 188 11.97 6.97 -4.56
C LEU A 188 11.92 5.63 -5.31
N ARG A 189 12.72 4.67 -4.88
CA ARG A 189 12.89 3.38 -5.56
C ARG A 189 11.61 2.53 -5.51
N ARG A 190 11.44 1.69 -6.52
CA ARG A 190 10.30 0.76 -6.73
C ARG A 190 10.72 -0.69 -6.43
N PRO A 191 10.83 -1.11 -5.16
CA PRO A 191 11.33 -2.44 -4.81
C PRO A 191 10.49 -3.60 -5.36
N ALA A 192 9.23 -3.37 -5.74
CA ALA A 192 8.40 -4.37 -6.41
C ALA A 192 8.76 -4.60 -7.89
N LYS A 193 9.37 -3.60 -8.56
CA LYS A 193 9.85 -3.69 -9.95
C LYS A 193 11.33 -4.04 -10.03
N GLN A 194 12.14 -3.41 -9.17
CA GLN A 194 13.58 -3.64 -9.11
C GLN A 194 14.00 -3.71 -7.62
N PRO A 195 14.32 -4.90 -7.10
CA PRO A 195 14.60 -5.10 -5.67
C PRO A 195 16.01 -4.64 -5.25
N THR A 196 16.81 -4.15 -6.19
CA THR A 196 18.17 -3.65 -5.98
C THR A 196 18.32 -2.27 -6.61
N ALA A 197 19.21 -1.44 -6.07
CA ALA A 197 19.60 -0.17 -6.71
C ALA A 197 21.10 0.05 -6.60
N THR A 198 21.65 0.86 -7.49
CA THR A 198 22.99 1.42 -7.33
C THR A 198 22.90 2.51 -6.28
N VAL A 199 23.66 2.35 -5.19
CA VAL A 199 23.87 3.38 -4.15
C VAL A 199 25.38 3.51 -4.00
N GLU A 200 25.96 4.70 -3.86
CA GLU A 200 27.43 4.83 -3.66
C GLU A 200 28.27 3.98 -4.63
N GLY A 201 27.89 3.98 -5.92
CA GLY A 201 28.57 3.25 -6.99
C GLY A 201 28.48 1.72 -6.96
N LYS A 202 27.74 1.10 -6.02
CA LYS A 202 27.58 -0.37 -5.96
C LYS A 202 26.11 -0.77 -5.97
N VAL A 203 25.80 -1.86 -6.68
CA VAL A 203 24.47 -2.47 -6.69
C VAL A 203 24.22 -3.15 -5.36
N ARG A 204 23.14 -2.77 -4.66
CA ARG A 204 22.77 -3.31 -3.35
C ARG A 204 21.28 -3.68 -3.31
N PRO A 205 20.89 -4.68 -2.50
CA PRO A 205 19.48 -4.92 -2.21
C PRO A 205 18.87 -3.71 -1.51
N LEU A 206 17.62 -3.37 -1.89
CA LEU A 206 16.86 -2.32 -1.23
C LEU A 206 16.24 -2.85 0.06
N ALA A 207 16.23 -2.03 1.12
CA ALA A 207 15.41 -2.30 2.29
C ALA A 207 13.94 -2.04 1.97
N VAL A 208 13.07 -2.98 2.32
CA VAL A 208 11.63 -2.86 2.07
C VAL A 208 10.83 -3.81 2.95
N ASN A 209 9.76 -3.31 3.57
CA ASN A 209 8.66 -4.12 4.07
C ASN A 209 7.52 -4.19 3.04
N TYR A 210 7.34 -5.35 2.41
CA TYR A 210 6.25 -5.60 1.47
C TYR A 210 4.88 -5.76 2.16
N SER A 211 4.85 -6.08 3.45
CA SER A 211 3.64 -6.25 4.26
C SER A 211 3.02 -4.92 4.71
N ALA A 212 3.83 -3.88 4.87
CA ALA A 212 3.37 -2.58 5.35
C ALA A 212 2.28 -1.93 4.46
N PRO A 213 2.39 -1.87 3.12
CA PRO A 213 1.37 -1.23 2.28
C PRO A 213 -0.03 -1.85 2.39
N ILE A 214 -0.14 -3.17 2.53
CA ILE A 214 -1.46 -3.81 2.71
C ILE A 214 -2.00 -3.58 4.13
N SER A 215 -1.11 -3.47 5.11
CA SER A 215 -1.44 -3.16 6.51
C SER A 215 -1.80 -1.69 6.76
N TYR A 216 -1.48 -0.79 5.82
CA TYR A 216 -1.92 0.60 5.82
C TYR A 216 -3.46 0.72 5.90
N TYR A 217 -4.16 -0.23 5.26
CA TYR A 217 -5.60 -0.32 5.33
C TYR A 217 -6.01 -0.86 6.71
N LYS A 218 -6.45 0.04 7.60
CA LYS A 218 -6.88 -0.36 8.95
C LYS A 218 -8.19 -1.16 8.87
N PRO A 219 -8.22 -2.41 9.38
CA PRO A 219 -9.47 -3.16 9.45
C PRO A 219 -10.46 -2.45 10.38
N PRO A 220 -11.77 -2.64 10.17
CA PRO A 220 -12.76 -2.16 11.11
C PRO A 220 -12.57 -2.77 12.50
N SER A 221 -13.02 -2.06 13.54
CA SER A 221 -13.22 -2.67 14.86
C SER A 221 -14.18 -3.87 14.74
N ASN A 222 -13.82 -4.98 15.38
CA ASN A 222 -14.52 -6.27 15.36
C ASN A 222 -14.93 -6.75 13.94
N LEU A 223 -13.94 -7.27 13.21
CA LEU A 223 -14.08 -7.76 11.84
C LEU A 223 -15.21 -8.78 11.68
N ALA A 224 -15.34 -9.72 12.62
CA ALA A 224 -16.37 -10.75 12.63
C ALA A 224 -17.77 -10.15 12.77
N LEU A 225 -17.95 -9.20 13.70
CA LEU A 225 -19.22 -8.51 13.89
C LEU A 225 -19.65 -7.71 12.66
N LYS A 226 -18.72 -7.01 11.98
CA LYS A 226 -19.07 -6.27 10.76
C LYS A 226 -19.33 -7.17 9.55
N GLY A 227 -18.62 -8.30 9.46
CA GLY A 227 -18.96 -9.35 8.51
C GLY A 227 -20.38 -9.88 8.75
N LEU A 228 -20.72 -10.14 10.01
CA LEU A 228 -22.04 -10.58 10.45
C LEU A 228 -23.14 -9.54 10.12
N ILE A 229 -22.97 -8.28 10.55
CA ILE A 229 -23.91 -7.18 10.25
C ILE A 229 -24.07 -7.01 8.73
N GLY A 230 -22.98 -7.00 7.96
CA GLY A 230 -23.05 -6.93 6.49
C GLY A 230 -23.74 -8.13 5.83
N GLY A 231 -23.83 -9.26 6.54
CA GLY A 231 -24.56 -10.45 6.12
C GLY A 231 -26.05 -10.43 6.44
N PHE A 232 -26.49 -9.71 7.47
CA PHE A 232 -27.90 -9.61 7.84
C PHE A 232 -28.56 -8.30 7.40
N GLU A 233 -27.80 -7.21 7.29
CA GLU A 233 -28.33 -5.87 7.03
C GLU A 233 -27.35 -5.07 6.14
N GLY A 234 -27.53 -5.17 4.81
CA GLY A 234 -26.57 -4.63 3.86
C GLY A 234 -26.47 -3.09 3.81
N THR A 235 -27.36 -2.36 4.50
CA THR A 235 -27.34 -0.90 4.64
C THR A 235 -26.21 -0.39 5.57
N HIS A 236 -25.65 -1.25 6.42
CA HIS A 236 -24.58 -0.90 7.37
C HIS A 236 -23.18 -1.47 6.98
N TYR A 237 -22.99 -1.92 5.74
CA TYR A 237 -21.71 -2.45 5.29
C TYR A 237 -20.65 -1.32 5.19
N PRO A 238 -19.47 -1.47 5.81
CA PRO A 238 -18.52 -0.36 6.00
C PRO A 238 -17.77 0.08 4.72
N ALA A 239 -17.95 -0.62 3.59
CA ALA A 239 -17.32 -0.29 2.32
C ALA A 239 -18.38 -0.13 1.22
N ARG A 240 -18.14 0.73 0.23
CA ARG A 240 -19.01 0.78 -0.95
C ARG A 240 -18.82 -0.52 -1.74
N ILE A 241 -19.88 -1.03 -2.37
CA ILE A 241 -19.75 -2.15 -3.30
C ILE A 241 -18.81 -1.73 -4.42
N GLY A 242 -17.73 -2.47 -4.62
CA GLY A 242 -16.74 -2.09 -5.61
C GLY A 242 -15.53 -3.01 -5.67
N LEU A 243 -14.85 -2.90 -6.80
CA LEU A 243 -13.53 -3.46 -7.02
C LEU A 243 -12.48 -2.43 -6.61
N TYR A 244 -11.49 -2.87 -5.85
CA TYR A 244 -10.46 -2.02 -5.27
C TYR A 244 -9.07 -2.55 -5.61
N PHE A 245 -8.20 -1.66 -6.08
CA PHE A 245 -6.80 -1.99 -6.37
C PHE A 245 -5.97 -1.79 -5.11
N MET A 246 -5.29 -2.84 -4.67
CA MET A 246 -4.44 -2.79 -3.46
C MET A 246 -3.05 -2.22 -3.73
N GLN A 247 -2.74 -1.93 -4.99
CA GLN A 247 -1.46 -1.45 -5.51
C GLN A 247 -1.73 -0.55 -6.72
N PRO A 248 -0.81 0.38 -7.07
CA PRO A 248 -0.84 1.11 -8.33
C PRO A 248 -1.06 0.19 -9.54
N TYR A 249 -2.00 0.57 -10.42
CA TYR A 249 -2.26 -0.17 -11.67
C TYR A 249 -0.97 -0.36 -12.47
N ASP A 250 -0.75 -1.59 -12.93
CA ASP A 250 0.44 -2.01 -13.65
C ASP A 250 0.04 -2.91 -14.83
N PRO A 251 0.09 -2.41 -16.08
CA PRO A 251 -0.39 -3.15 -17.24
C PRO A 251 0.41 -4.44 -17.50
N GLU A 252 1.62 -4.53 -16.94
CA GLU A 252 2.49 -5.70 -17.08
C GLU A 252 2.18 -6.81 -16.07
N ARG A 253 1.24 -6.60 -15.15
CA ARG A 253 0.86 -7.60 -14.13
C ARG A 253 -0.55 -8.10 -14.34
N ILE A 254 -0.72 -9.41 -14.16
CA ILE A 254 -1.99 -10.10 -14.25
C ILE A 254 -2.84 -9.70 -13.04
N PRO A 255 -4.05 -9.13 -13.25
CA PRO A 255 -4.95 -8.86 -12.15
C PRO A 255 -5.39 -10.16 -11.46
N LEU A 256 -5.07 -10.29 -10.16
CA LEU A 256 -5.54 -11.36 -9.28
C LEU A 256 -6.64 -10.80 -8.38
N VAL A 257 -7.89 -11.11 -8.71
CA VAL A 257 -9.10 -10.59 -8.07
C VAL A 257 -9.59 -11.54 -6.98
N PHE A 258 -9.61 -11.07 -5.74
CA PHE A 258 -10.13 -11.82 -4.61
C PHE A 258 -11.59 -11.45 -4.29
N VAL A 259 -12.45 -12.46 -4.17
CA VAL A 259 -13.86 -12.33 -3.87
C VAL A 259 -14.17 -13.07 -2.57
N HIS A 260 -14.48 -12.31 -1.51
CA HIS A 260 -14.74 -12.86 -0.18
C HIS A 260 -16.13 -13.56 -0.08
N GLY A 261 -16.33 -14.37 0.97
CA GLY A 261 -17.54 -15.18 1.19
C GLY A 261 -18.52 -14.57 2.19
N LEU A 262 -19.52 -15.34 2.62
CA LEU A 262 -20.54 -14.93 3.59
C LEU A 262 -19.90 -14.51 4.94
N PHE A 263 -20.49 -13.51 5.59
CA PHE A 263 -20.04 -12.95 6.89
C PHE A 263 -18.58 -12.53 6.94
N SER A 264 -18.01 -12.17 5.80
CA SER A 264 -16.61 -11.77 5.68
C SER A 264 -16.45 -10.42 4.98
N THR A 265 -15.22 -9.92 4.92
CA THR A 265 -14.87 -8.68 4.23
C THR A 265 -13.57 -8.88 3.44
N PRO A 266 -13.17 -7.93 2.57
CA PRO A 266 -11.88 -7.99 1.88
C PRO A 266 -10.67 -8.19 2.80
N PHE A 267 -10.75 -7.74 4.06
CA PHE A 267 -9.66 -7.90 5.03
C PHE A 267 -9.32 -9.37 5.34
N THR A 268 -10.24 -10.31 5.07
CA THR A 268 -9.96 -11.75 5.20
C THR A 268 -8.86 -12.24 4.25
N TRP A 269 -8.62 -11.53 3.15
CA TRP A 269 -7.56 -11.84 2.20
C TRP A 269 -6.19 -11.28 2.57
N VAL A 270 -6.06 -10.42 3.60
CA VAL A 270 -4.79 -9.75 3.94
C VAL A 270 -3.67 -10.75 4.18
N GLN A 271 -3.92 -11.80 4.98
CA GLN A 271 -2.93 -12.84 5.25
C GLN A 271 -2.55 -13.62 3.99
N THR A 272 -3.52 -13.92 3.12
CA THR A 272 -3.30 -14.65 1.86
C THR A 272 -2.50 -13.81 0.87
N ILE A 273 -2.91 -12.55 0.64
CA ILE A 273 -2.19 -11.62 -0.23
C ILE A 273 -0.76 -11.43 0.30
N ASN A 274 -0.60 -11.31 1.61
CA ASN A 274 0.72 -11.25 2.21
C ASN A 274 1.55 -12.52 1.96
N GLY A 275 0.97 -13.71 2.13
CA GLY A 275 1.67 -14.95 1.80
C GLY A 275 2.09 -15.04 0.33
N LEU A 276 1.23 -14.60 -0.58
CA LEU A 276 1.49 -14.60 -2.03
C LEU A 276 2.57 -13.60 -2.44
N GLN A 277 2.54 -12.38 -1.92
CA GLN A 277 3.54 -11.35 -2.26
C GLN A 277 4.93 -11.61 -1.66
N ALA A 278 5.04 -12.59 -0.74
CA ALA A 278 6.32 -13.06 -0.22
C ALA A 278 7.14 -13.76 -1.32
N ASP A 279 6.47 -14.33 -2.33
CA ASP A 279 7.08 -14.95 -3.48
C ASP A 279 7.44 -13.88 -4.54
N PRO A 280 8.72 -13.69 -4.87
CA PRO A 280 9.15 -12.71 -5.87
C PRO A 280 8.54 -12.92 -7.25
N GLU A 281 8.31 -14.16 -7.68
CA GLU A 281 7.73 -14.45 -9.00
C GLU A 281 6.25 -14.06 -9.01
N ILE A 282 5.50 -14.38 -7.95
CA ILE A 282 4.09 -13.95 -7.84
C ILE A 282 4.01 -12.42 -7.79
N ARG A 283 4.85 -11.76 -6.98
CA ARG A 283 4.87 -10.30 -6.86
C ARG A 283 5.20 -9.60 -8.19
N LYS A 284 6.09 -10.17 -8.97
CA LYS A 284 6.51 -9.66 -10.29
C LYS A 284 5.40 -9.80 -11.33
N HIS A 285 4.63 -10.90 -11.29
CA HIS A 285 3.66 -11.23 -12.34
C HIS A 285 2.21 -10.88 -12.02
N TYR A 286 1.83 -10.76 -10.74
CA TYR A 286 0.45 -10.53 -10.32
C TYR A 286 0.25 -9.20 -9.59
N GLN A 287 -0.94 -8.61 -9.80
CA GLN A 287 -1.41 -7.43 -9.09
C GLN A 287 -2.68 -7.78 -8.31
N PHE A 288 -2.67 -7.57 -7.00
CA PHE A 288 -3.76 -8.00 -6.13
C PHE A 288 -4.90 -6.98 -6.04
N TRP A 289 -6.10 -7.41 -6.38
CA TRP A 289 -7.33 -6.60 -6.28
C TRP A 289 -8.35 -7.31 -5.39
N VAL A 290 -9.24 -6.55 -4.76
CA VAL A 290 -10.28 -7.11 -3.90
C VAL A 290 -11.65 -6.57 -4.30
N PHE A 291 -12.66 -7.45 -4.30
CA PHE A 291 -14.05 -7.05 -4.45
C PHE A 291 -14.73 -6.99 -3.08
N ALA A 292 -15.27 -5.83 -2.71
CA ALA A 292 -16.03 -5.65 -1.49
C ALA A 292 -17.53 -5.62 -1.80
N TYR A 293 -18.33 -6.38 -1.05
CA TYR A 293 -19.78 -6.36 -1.15
C TYR A 293 -20.46 -6.78 0.18
N PRO A 294 -21.64 -6.23 0.50
CA PRO A 294 -22.47 -6.73 1.59
C PRO A 294 -22.88 -8.17 1.31
N THR A 295 -22.51 -9.09 2.19
CA THR A 295 -22.76 -10.51 1.96
C THR A 295 -24.23 -10.90 2.13
N GLY A 296 -25.06 -10.02 2.71
CA GLY A 296 -26.51 -10.21 2.78
C GLY A 296 -27.24 -9.88 1.48
N TYR A 297 -26.56 -9.28 0.52
CA TYR A 297 -27.16 -9.00 -0.78
C TYR A 297 -27.31 -10.28 -1.59
N PRO A 298 -28.37 -10.38 -2.44
CA PRO A 298 -28.56 -11.55 -3.27
C PRO A 298 -27.32 -11.85 -4.13
N ILE A 299 -26.98 -13.13 -4.24
CA ILE A 299 -25.76 -13.62 -4.91
C ILE A 299 -25.67 -13.07 -6.33
N LEU A 300 -26.75 -13.20 -7.12
CA LEU A 300 -26.78 -12.73 -8.50
C LEU A 300 -26.60 -11.21 -8.58
N TYR A 301 -27.21 -10.44 -7.67
CA TYR A 301 -27.00 -9.00 -7.60
C TYR A 301 -25.54 -8.66 -7.36
N SER A 302 -24.90 -9.30 -6.39
CA SER A 302 -23.49 -9.07 -6.08
C SER A 302 -22.57 -9.49 -7.23
N ALA A 303 -22.87 -10.60 -7.90
CA ALA A 303 -22.14 -11.07 -9.09
C ALA A 303 -22.28 -10.08 -10.26
N PHE A 304 -23.46 -9.53 -10.46
CA PHE A 304 -23.71 -8.50 -11.46
C PHE A 304 -22.94 -7.21 -11.16
N ARG A 305 -22.88 -6.78 -9.89
CA ARG A 305 -22.07 -5.61 -9.49
C ARG A 305 -20.57 -5.85 -9.71
N LEU A 306 -20.07 -7.06 -9.48
CA LEU A 306 -18.69 -7.43 -9.84
C LEU A 306 -18.48 -7.33 -11.35
N ARG A 307 -19.39 -7.87 -12.15
CA ARG A 307 -19.34 -7.81 -13.62
C ARG A 307 -19.27 -6.38 -14.14
N GLN A 308 -20.10 -5.49 -13.62
CA GLN A 308 -20.06 -4.06 -13.96
C GLN A 308 -18.73 -3.40 -13.58
N ALA A 309 -18.15 -3.77 -12.44
CA ALA A 309 -16.86 -3.23 -12.01
C ALA A 309 -15.73 -3.68 -12.94
N LEU A 310 -15.72 -4.94 -13.37
CA LEU A 310 -14.77 -5.49 -14.34
C LEU A 310 -14.95 -4.85 -15.72
N ALA A 311 -16.17 -4.75 -16.23
CA ALA A 311 -16.44 -4.04 -17.48
C ALA A 311 -15.96 -2.57 -17.45
N LYS A 312 -16.00 -1.93 -16.28
CA LYS A 312 -15.43 -0.59 -16.10
C LYS A 312 -13.89 -0.62 -16.12
N VAL A 313 -13.25 -1.68 -15.65
CA VAL A 313 -11.79 -1.86 -15.81
C VAL A 313 -11.46 -2.01 -17.28
N ASP A 314 -12.18 -2.85 -18.03
CA ASP A 314 -11.99 -3.04 -19.48
C ASP A 314 -12.09 -1.70 -20.23
N GLN A 315 -13.03 -0.85 -19.85
CA GLN A 315 -13.18 0.50 -20.45
C GLN A 315 -12.05 1.46 -20.09
N VAL A 316 -11.54 1.40 -18.86
CA VAL A 316 -10.53 2.35 -18.35
C VAL A 316 -9.12 1.93 -18.73
N TYR A 317 -8.88 0.62 -18.82
CA TYR A 317 -7.59 0.00 -19.04
C TYR A 317 -7.69 -1.06 -20.15
N PRO A 318 -8.05 -0.71 -21.40
CA PRO A 318 -8.39 -1.67 -22.45
C PRO A 318 -7.29 -2.69 -22.78
N ASN A 319 -6.04 -2.39 -22.41
CA ASN A 319 -4.87 -3.25 -22.61
C ASN A 319 -4.48 -4.05 -21.35
N HIS A 320 -5.35 -4.15 -20.34
CA HIS A 320 -5.07 -4.95 -19.16
C HIS A 320 -4.89 -6.43 -19.53
N LYS A 321 -4.03 -7.14 -18.80
CA LYS A 321 -3.93 -8.60 -18.93
C LYS A 321 -5.24 -9.26 -18.47
N PRO A 322 -5.60 -10.44 -18.98
CA PRO A 322 -6.81 -11.13 -18.55
C PRO A 322 -6.84 -11.40 -17.04
N TYR A 323 -8.04 -11.46 -16.47
CA TYR A 323 -8.24 -11.65 -15.04
C TYR A 323 -7.94 -13.09 -14.59
N VAL A 324 -7.35 -13.22 -13.40
CA VAL A 324 -7.42 -14.43 -12.57
C VAL A 324 -8.30 -14.10 -11.37
N MET A 325 -9.29 -14.94 -11.09
CA MET A 325 -10.21 -14.72 -9.97
C MET A 325 -10.13 -15.85 -8.96
N VAL A 326 -10.14 -15.47 -7.67
CA VAL A 326 -10.17 -16.36 -6.52
C VAL A 326 -11.37 -16.03 -5.65
N GLY A 327 -12.35 -16.93 -5.63
CA GLY A 327 -13.54 -16.80 -4.81
C GLY A 327 -13.57 -17.78 -3.65
N HIS A 328 -13.90 -17.30 -2.44
CA HIS A 328 -14.09 -18.15 -1.25
C HIS A 328 -15.58 -18.33 -0.93
N SER A 329 -16.03 -19.58 -0.74
CA SER A 329 -17.42 -19.92 -0.38
C SER A 329 -18.43 -19.21 -1.29
N MET A 330 -19.29 -18.34 -0.77
CA MET A 330 -20.22 -17.53 -1.57
C MET A 330 -19.52 -16.66 -2.64
N GLY A 331 -18.31 -16.18 -2.38
CA GLY A 331 -17.49 -15.48 -3.36
C GLY A 331 -17.07 -16.36 -4.54
N GLY A 332 -17.02 -17.68 -4.35
CA GLY A 332 -16.84 -18.67 -5.41
C GLY A 332 -18.02 -18.69 -6.39
N MET A 333 -19.26 -18.56 -5.90
CA MET A 333 -20.44 -18.43 -6.75
C MET A 333 -20.41 -17.13 -7.56
N LEU A 334 -20.06 -16.00 -6.94
CA LEU A 334 -19.87 -14.73 -7.65
C LEU A 334 -18.82 -14.83 -8.76
N THR A 335 -17.75 -15.56 -8.50
CA THR A 335 -16.65 -15.77 -9.46
C THR A 335 -17.10 -16.67 -10.61
N HIS A 336 -17.78 -17.78 -10.31
CA HIS A 336 -18.39 -18.66 -11.31
C HIS A 336 -19.37 -17.89 -12.21
N ASP A 337 -20.20 -17.04 -11.61
CA ASP A 337 -21.13 -16.19 -12.33
C ASP A 337 -20.46 -15.17 -13.25
N GLN A 338 -19.13 -15.02 -13.27
CA GLN A 338 -18.44 -14.17 -14.25
C GLN A 338 -18.13 -14.87 -15.58
N VAL A 339 -18.11 -16.20 -15.63
CA VAL A 339 -17.82 -16.98 -16.86
C VAL A 339 -19.04 -17.63 -17.49
N ILE A 340 -20.18 -17.60 -16.82
CA ILE A 340 -21.44 -18.08 -17.38
C ILE A 340 -22.30 -16.91 -17.86
N THR A 341 -23.13 -17.17 -18.86
CA THR A 341 -24.16 -16.23 -19.28
C THR A 341 -25.33 -16.29 -18.28
N VAL A 342 -25.56 -15.18 -17.56
CA VAL A 342 -26.74 -15.03 -16.71
C VAL A 342 -27.87 -14.47 -17.57
N THR A 343 -28.90 -15.28 -17.83
CA THR A 343 -30.05 -14.85 -18.63
C THR A 343 -31.04 -14.04 -17.79
N LYS A 344 -31.86 -13.20 -18.45
CA LYS A 344 -32.95 -12.46 -17.80
C LYS A 344 -33.92 -13.38 -17.04
N ALA A 345 -34.25 -14.53 -17.63
CA ALA A 345 -35.12 -15.53 -16.98
C ALA A 345 -34.48 -16.13 -15.71
N MET A 346 -33.17 -16.40 -15.71
CA MET A 346 -32.44 -16.84 -14.52
C MET A 346 -32.44 -15.77 -13.42
N TRP A 347 -32.29 -14.51 -13.83
CA TRP A 347 -32.33 -13.36 -12.93
C TRP A 347 -33.71 -13.17 -12.30
N GLU A 348 -34.77 -13.13 -13.10
CA GLU A 348 -36.16 -13.00 -12.65
C GLU A 348 -36.55 -14.14 -11.71
N LYS A 349 -36.22 -15.39 -12.05
CA LYS A 349 -36.53 -16.55 -11.20
C LYS A 349 -35.90 -16.48 -9.82
N LYS A 350 -34.67 -15.94 -9.71
CA LYS A 350 -33.92 -15.89 -8.45
C LYS A 350 -34.17 -14.61 -7.64
N MET A 351 -34.56 -13.52 -8.28
CA MET A 351 -34.59 -12.18 -7.69
C MET A 351 -35.99 -11.56 -7.62
N GLY A 352 -36.99 -12.16 -8.27
CA GLY A 352 -38.35 -11.64 -8.35
C GLY A 352 -38.53 -10.55 -9.42
N GLU A 353 -39.78 -10.13 -9.64
CA GLU A 353 -40.16 -9.21 -10.72
C GLU A 353 -39.53 -7.81 -10.59
N THR A 354 -39.33 -7.30 -9.37
CA THR A 354 -38.69 -5.99 -9.14
C THR A 354 -37.26 -5.92 -9.67
N ALA A 355 -36.58 -7.07 -9.80
CA ALA A 355 -35.23 -7.15 -10.30
C ALA A 355 -35.13 -7.02 -11.83
N LYS A 356 -36.25 -7.13 -12.54
CA LYS A 356 -36.37 -6.93 -13.99
C LYS A 356 -35.99 -5.50 -14.39
N VAL A 357 -36.41 -4.51 -13.61
CA VAL A 357 -36.11 -3.08 -13.84
C VAL A 357 -34.61 -2.82 -13.77
N ILE A 358 -33.91 -3.45 -12.81
CA ILE A 358 -32.45 -3.32 -12.66
C ILE A 358 -31.72 -3.96 -13.83
N PHE A 359 -32.19 -5.12 -14.31
CA PHE A 359 -31.59 -5.84 -15.45
C PHE A 359 -31.83 -5.10 -16.77
N ASP A 360 -33.04 -4.57 -16.99
CA ASP A 360 -33.44 -3.92 -18.24
C ASP A 360 -32.79 -2.54 -18.45
N GLN A 361 -32.33 -1.90 -17.38
CA GLN A 361 -31.55 -0.66 -17.45
C GLN A 361 -30.10 -0.86 -17.91
N GLN A 362 -29.70 -2.09 -18.27
CA GLN A 362 -28.30 -2.44 -18.52
C GLN A 362 -28.01 -2.72 -19.99
N PRO A 363 -26.91 -2.17 -20.53
CA PRO A 363 -26.44 -2.51 -21.88
C PRO A 363 -26.17 -4.02 -22.04
N LYS A 364 -26.66 -4.63 -23.14
CA LYS A 364 -26.62 -6.09 -23.40
C LYS A 364 -25.19 -6.66 -23.49
N ASP A 365 -24.23 -5.84 -23.88
CA ASP A 365 -22.79 -6.11 -23.99
C ASP A 365 -22.09 -6.31 -22.64
N ARG A 366 -22.70 -5.87 -21.52
CA ARG A 366 -22.15 -6.07 -20.16
C ARG A 366 -22.48 -7.44 -19.55
N LEU A 367 -23.06 -8.36 -20.33
CA LEU A 367 -23.51 -9.68 -19.88
C LEU A 367 -22.56 -10.83 -20.26
N SER A 368 -21.41 -10.54 -20.86
CA SER A 368 -20.36 -11.51 -21.17
C SER A 368 -18.99 -10.88 -20.93
N LEU A 369 -18.10 -11.58 -20.20
CA LEU A 369 -16.72 -11.16 -19.99
C LEU A 369 -15.77 -12.26 -20.48
N SER A 370 -14.64 -11.85 -21.04
CA SER A 370 -13.54 -12.74 -21.39
C SER A 370 -12.66 -12.97 -20.15
N VAL A 371 -13.00 -13.95 -19.31
CA VAL A 371 -12.17 -14.38 -18.16
C VAL A 371 -11.31 -15.56 -18.59
N LEU A 372 -9.98 -15.43 -18.48
CA LEU A 372 -9.04 -16.45 -18.99
C LEU A 372 -8.92 -17.66 -18.06
N ARG A 373 -8.94 -17.43 -16.73
CA ARG A 373 -8.82 -18.50 -15.73
C ARG A 373 -9.60 -18.16 -14.46
N ILE A 374 -10.41 -19.10 -13.99
CA ILE A 374 -11.00 -19.09 -12.65
C ILE A 374 -10.30 -20.13 -11.79
N ALA A 375 -9.86 -19.71 -10.60
CA ALA A 375 -9.55 -20.63 -9.52
C ALA A 375 -10.65 -20.50 -8.46
N VAL A 376 -11.53 -21.49 -8.37
CA VAL A 376 -12.45 -21.57 -7.22
C VAL A 376 -11.67 -22.20 -6.07
N ALA A 377 -11.37 -21.41 -5.05
CA ALA A 377 -10.70 -21.87 -3.85
C ALA A 377 -11.74 -22.10 -2.75
N ILE A 378 -12.06 -23.37 -2.48
CA ILE A 378 -12.79 -23.75 -1.27
C ILE A 378 -11.75 -23.89 -0.16
N TRP A 379 -11.79 -22.98 0.82
CA TRP A 379 -10.87 -23.02 1.96
C TRP A 379 -11.02 -24.35 2.73
N PRO A 380 -9.93 -25.03 3.13
CA PRO A 380 -8.55 -24.54 3.17
C PRO A 380 -7.65 -24.94 1.98
N ALA A 381 -8.15 -25.55 0.91
CA ALA A 381 -7.31 -26.19 -0.11
C ALA A 381 -7.17 -25.36 -1.40
N ALA A 382 -6.56 -24.17 -1.32
CA ALA A 382 -6.07 -23.49 -2.51
C ALA A 382 -4.63 -23.97 -2.82
N ASP A 383 -4.44 -24.70 -3.91
CA ASP A 383 -3.12 -25.12 -4.38
C ASP A 383 -2.45 -23.98 -5.17
N TRP A 384 -1.67 -23.17 -4.46
CA TRP A 384 -1.03 -21.96 -4.99
C TRP A 384 0.15 -22.25 -5.93
N VAL A 385 0.59 -23.52 -6.05
CA VAL A 385 1.69 -23.94 -6.93
C VAL A 385 1.40 -23.59 -8.39
N LYS A 386 0.12 -23.60 -8.80
CA LYS A 386 -0.30 -23.26 -10.17
C LYS A 386 -0.07 -21.80 -10.58
N LEU A 387 0.14 -20.88 -9.63
CA LEU A 387 0.48 -19.48 -9.95
C LEU A 387 1.95 -19.29 -10.34
N ARG A 388 2.84 -20.25 -10.04
CA ARG A 388 4.27 -20.16 -10.41
C ARG A 388 4.56 -20.56 -11.86
N SER A 389 3.65 -21.28 -12.50
CA SER A 389 3.84 -21.90 -13.82
C SER A 389 3.05 -21.22 -14.95
N ALA A 390 2.55 -20.00 -14.72
CA ALA A 390 1.73 -19.22 -15.64
C ALA A 390 2.45 -17.92 -16.00
#